data_AF-A0A2V3JNI9-F1
#
_entry.id   AF-A0A2V3JNI9-F1
#
_cell.length_a   1.000
_cell.length_b   1.000
_cell.length_c   1.000
_cell.angle_alpha   90.00
_cell.angle_beta   90.00
_cell.angle_gamma   90.00
#
_symmetry.space_group_name_H-M   'P 1'
#
loop_
_entity.id
_entity.type
_entity.pdbx_description
1 polymer ?
#
loop_
_entity_poly.entity_id
_entity_poly.type
_entity_poly.pdbx_seq_one_letter_code
_entity_poly.pdbx_strand_id
1 'polypeptide(L)'
;MSEEFPFEMSPMFEGERVRKDGMYLELAGPKSMGFELVRAAADVEDGGFTLIGPDISEMEEGSRYPLGMIYRIAGELVEPDLEAIVERRNHDFQNYIQGLMHLNQRYDIWLRISKDAVAKGLNSFEQIAGATMMLFKNEISFIERIEATYITDPEKIEEELVEARGVYAARDERTRNLHDEDVDTFYGCTLCQSFAPSSVCVITPDRVALCGAINWFDGRAAAKVDPDGPQFAIEKGECLDEIGGEYTGVNEKAVALSGGEYDRIKLHSFFEYPHTSCGCFEVVGFYMPEMDAIGWVDRDYADSAPNGLTFSTMAGQTGGGKQITGFLGVGINYFRSPRFIQADGGWNRVAWMPKHLKDRVLDDIPADIADKVATEEDAGDLDALRSFLTDVGHPVVSRWKKDDPKKDEEVIPAKTPPLAAATEQAAVALATPAGGFSTGYGGIKLILKNLKISIGKIEIVRRE
;
A
#
# COMPACT_ATOMS: atom_id res chain seq x y z
N MET A 1 -31.12 3.09 8.39
CA MET A 1 -29.67 2.78 8.36
C MET A 1 -29.05 2.75 9.76
N SER A 2 -29.57 3.48 10.77
CA SER A 2 -28.95 3.60 12.11
C SER A 2 -29.50 2.69 13.22
N GLU A 3 -30.33 1.68 12.92
CA GLU A 3 -30.98 0.85 13.95
C GLU A 3 -30.41 -0.58 14.07
N GLU A 4 -29.54 -1.03 13.17
CA GLU A 4 -29.09 -2.43 13.09
C GLU A 4 -27.72 -2.70 13.74
N PHE A 5 -26.83 -1.71 13.76
CA PHE A 5 -25.46 -1.86 14.29
C PHE A 5 -25.14 -0.74 15.31
N PRO A 6 -24.28 -0.99 16.31
CA PRO A 6 -23.94 -0.01 17.36
C PRO A 6 -22.96 1.09 16.91
N PHE A 7 -22.58 1.11 15.64
CA PHE A 7 -21.57 2.00 15.07
C PHE A 7 -22.07 2.66 13.79
N GLU A 8 -21.43 3.77 13.43
CA GLU A 8 -21.65 4.42 12.14
C GLU A 8 -20.84 3.70 11.05
N MET A 9 -21.42 3.61 9.85
CA MET A 9 -20.74 3.10 8.66
C MET A 9 -20.73 4.18 7.59
N SER A 10 -19.54 4.50 7.08
CA SER A 10 -19.39 5.45 5.99
C SER A 10 -17.99 5.36 5.37
N PRO A 11 -17.87 5.56 4.04
CA PRO A 11 -16.57 5.72 3.38
C PRO A 11 -15.69 6.83 3.99
N MET A 12 -16.27 7.80 4.72
CA MET A 12 -15.48 8.84 5.39
C MET A 12 -14.55 8.31 6.48
N PHE A 13 -14.83 7.12 7.03
CA PHE A 13 -14.02 6.49 8.07
C PHE A 13 -12.87 5.66 7.50
N GLU A 14 -12.78 5.48 6.18
CA GLU A 14 -11.79 4.59 5.55
C GLU A 14 -10.34 4.93 5.96
N GLY A 15 -10.05 6.22 6.12
CA GLY A 15 -8.73 6.73 6.52
C GLY A 15 -8.46 6.74 8.02
N GLU A 16 -9.40 6.27 8.85
CA GLU A 16 -9.26 6.27 10.32
C GLU A 16 -8.09 5.39 10.75
N ARG A 17 -7.33 5.85 11.76
CA ARG A 17 -6.21 5.11 12.33
C ARG A 17 -6.37 4.97 13.83
N VAL A 18 -6.49 3.74 14.30
CA VAL A 18 -6.54 3.42 15.74
C VAL A 18 -5.12 3.32 16.28
N ARG A 19 -4.69 4.35 17.01
CA ARG A 19 -3.38 4.37 17.69
C ARG A 19 -3.43 3.55 18.98
N LYS A 20 -2.25 3.14 19.47
CA LYS A 20 -2.09 2.29 20.66
C LYS A 20 -2.88 2.80 21.88
N ASP A 21 -2.86 4.11 22.14
CA ASP A 21 -3.52 4.69 23.31
C ASP A 21 -5.06 4.62 23.24
N GLY A 22 -5.61 4.62 22.02
CA GLY A 22 -7.06 4.54 21.76
C GLY A 22 -7.55 3.14 21.39
N MET A 23 -6.66 2.14 21.42
CA MET A 23 -6.95 0.76 21.02
C MET A 23 -7.60 -0.02 22.17
N TYR A 24 -8.69 -0.72 21.87
CA TYR A 24 -9.29 -1.73 22.74
C TYR A 24 -8.74 -3.13 22.44
N LEU A 25 -8.69 -3.53 21.17
CA LEU A 25 -8.09 -4.80 20.75
C LEU A 25 -7.14 -4.62 19.58
N GLU A 26 -6.09 -5.42 19.56
CA GLU A 26 -5.27 -5.68 18.38
C GLU A 26 -5.54 -7.10 17.89
N LEU A 27 -5.82 -7.26 16.60
CA LEU A 27 -6.15 -8.55 16.00
C LEU A 27 -5.17 -8.83 14.85
N ALA A 28 -4.65 -10.05 14.80
CA ALA A 28 -3.61 -10.44 13.86
C ALA A 28 -2.38 -9.51 13.92
N GLY A 29 -1.89 -9.05 12.76
CA GLY A 29 -0.74 -8.17 12.65
C GLY A 29 0.60 -8.84 12.94
N PRO A 30 1.71 -8.06 13.02
CA PRO A 30 3.08 -8.59 12.99
C PRO A 30 3.48 -9.44 14.21
N LYS A 31 2.59 -9.56 15.20
CA LYS A 31 2.84 -10.25 16.47
C LYS A 31 1.73 -11.23 16.83
N SER A 32 0.88 -11.60 15.88
CA SER A 32 -0.15 -12.65 16.01
C SER A 32 -0.46 -13.26 14.64
N MET A 33 -1.25 -14.32 14.61
CA MET A 33 -1.70 -14.94 13.36
C MET A 33 -2.94 -14.25 12.84
N GLY A 34 -3.05 -14.10 11.52
CA GLY A 34 -4.31 -13.74 10.90
C GLY A 34 -4.40 -14.15 9.46
N PHE A 35 -5.62 -14.21 8.96
CA PHE A 35 -5.88 -14.26 7.53
C PHE A 35 -7.28 -13.78 7.17
N GLU A 36 -7.49 -13.39 5.92
CA GLU A 36 -8.81 -13.17 5.33
C GLU A 36 -8.96 -13.94 4.03
N LEU A 37 -10.05 -14.66 3.87
CA LEU A 37 -10.26 -15.54 2.73
C LEU A 37 -11.70 -15.44 2.24
N VAL A 38 -11.87 -15.18 0.94
CA VAL A 38 -13.16 -15.34 0.26
C VAL A 38 -13.15 -16.63 -0.55
N ARG A 39 -14.23 -17.40 -0.49
CA ARG A 39 -14.44 -18.61 -1.28
C ARG A 39 -15.78 -18.59 -2.01
N ALA A 40 -15.75 -18.87 -3.30
CA ALA A 40 -16.94 -19.18 -4.07
C ALA A 40 -17.47 -20.55 -3.64
N ALA A 41 -18.75 -20.63 -3.26
CA ALA A 41 -19.38 -21.87 -2.82
C ALA A 41 -20.85 -21.94 -3.27
N ALA A 42 -21.34 -23.14 -3.57
CA ALA A 42 -22.74 -23.33 -3.98
C ALA A 42 -23.71 -23.35 -2.78
N ASP A 43 -23.27 -23.94 -1.66
CA ASP A 43 -24.05 -24.10 -0.43
C ASP A 43 -23.60 -23.06 0.60
N VAL A 44 -24.37 -21.97 0.68
CA VAL A 44 -24.15 -20.80 1.53
C VAL A 44 -25.48 -20.44 2.18
N GLU A 45 -25.49 -20.36 3.51
CA GLU A 45 -26.60 -19.86 4.32
C GLU A 45 -26.54 -18.33 4.34
N ASP A 46 -27.43 -17.66 3.58
CA ASP A 46 -27.40 -16.20 3.46
C ASP A 46 -27.57 -15.50 4.82
N GLY A 47 -26.60 -14.66 5.18
CA GLY A 47 -26.53 -13.97 6.46
C GLY A 47 -25.97 -14.83 7.61
N GLY A 48 -25.54 -16.06 7.35
CA GLY A 48 -24.97 -16.95 8.36
C GLY A 48 -23.69 -16.38 8.98
N PHE A 49 -23.56 -16.49 10.31
CA PHE A 49 -22.34 -16.14 11.03
C PHE A 49 -21.94 -17.27 11.99
N THR A 50 -20.66 -17.61 11.98
CA THR A 50 -20.05 -18.55 12.92
C THR A 50 -18.81 -17.93 13.54
N LEU A 51 -18.68 -18.01 14.87
CA LEU A 51 -17.48 -17.64 15.59
C LEU A 51 -16.84 -18.89 16.22
N ILE A 52 -15.54 -19.08 16.00
CA ILE A 52 -14.74 -20.14 16.62
C ILE A 52 -13.66 -19.50 17.49
N GLY A 53 -13.89 -19.51 18.81
CA GLY A 53 -13.01 -18.87 19.79
C GLY A 53 -13.73 -17.77 20.58
N PRO A 54 -12.99 -16.99 21.41
CA PRO A 54 -13.58 -15.92 22.21
C PRO A 54 -14.14 -14.79 21.35
N ASP A 55 -15.24 -14.19 21.80
CA ASP A 55 -15.80 -12.98 21.21
C ASP A 55 -15.24 -11.70 21.85
N ILE A 56 -15.48 -10.53 21.25
CA ILE A 56 -15.01 -9.22 21.75
C ILE A 56 -15.38 -9.00 23.22
N SER A 57 -16.60 -9.41 23.62
CA SER A 57 -17.07 -9.28 25.01
C SER A 57 -16.30 -10.12 26.05
N GLU A 58 -15.56 -11.13 25.60
CA GLU A 58 -14.76 -12.03 26.43
C GLU A 58 -13.26 -11.67 26.41
N MET A 59 -12.88 -10.69 25.59
CA MET A 59 -11.49 -10.28 25.38
C MET A 59 -11.07 -9.16 26.34
N GLU A 60 -9.78 -9.14 26.71
CA GLU A 60 -9.23 -8.13 27.61
C GLU A 60 -8.85 -6.84 26.86
N GLU A 61 -9.18 -5.67 27.42
CA GLU A 61 -8.75 -4.38 26.87
C GLU A 61 -7.22 -4.29 26.75
N GLY A 62 -6.75 -3.82 25.60
CA GLY A 62 -5.33 -3.61 25.29
C GLY A 62 -4.58 -4.88 24.89
N SER A 63 -5.25 -6.03 24.84
CA SER A 63 -4.65 -7.30 24.49
C SER A 63 -4.64 -7.58 22.97
N ARG A 64 -4.00 -8.68 22.58
CA ARG A 64 -3.86 -9.11 21.19
C ARG A 64 -4.38 -10.52 21.00
N TYR A 65 -5.17 -10.74 19.95
CA TYR A 65 -5.71 -12.06 19.59
C TYR A 65 -5.40 -12.41 18.13
N PRO A 66 -5.39 -13.70 17.77
CA PRO A 66 -5.42 -14.09 16.37
C PRO A 66 -6.79 -13.79 15.75
N LEU A 67 -6.83 -13.62 14.43
CA LEU A 67 -8.09 -13.45 13.70
C LEU A 67 -8.02 -14.05 12.29
N GLY A 68 -8.84 -15.07 12.02
CA GLY A 68 -9.17 -15.54 10.68
C GLY A 68 -10.56 -15.05 10.29
N MET A 69 -10.73 -14.52 9.08
CA MET A 69 -12.02 -14.14 8.50
C MET A 69 -12.25 -14.91 7.21
N ILE A 70 -13.25 -15.80 7.20
CA ILE A 70 -13.63 -16.55 6.00
C ILE A 70 -15.01 -16.08 5.57
N TYR A 71 -15.15 -15.63 4.33
CA TYR A 71 -16.45 -15.39 3.72
C TYR A 71 -16.71 -16.40 2.61
N ARG A 72 -17.86 -17.05 2.64
CA ARG A 72 -18.32 -17.91 1.53
C ARG A 72 -19.42 -17.17 0.79
N ILE A 73 -19.24 -17.04 -0.52
CA ILE A 73 -20.14 -16.27 -1.39
C ILE A 73 -20.76 -17.17 -2.47
N ALA A 74 -22.01 -16.88 -2.82
CA ALA A 74 -22.73 -17.55 -3.89
C ALA A 74 -23.57 -16.56 -4.71
N GLY A 75 -23.73 -16.85 -5.99
CA GLY A 75 -24.56 -16.11 -6.94
C GLY A 75 -24.36 -16.66 -8.34
N GLU A 76 -25.24 -16.31 -9.28
CA GLU A 76 -25.18 -16.83 -10.66
C GLU A 76 -23.85 -16.50 -11.35
N LEU A 77 -23.29 -15.32 -11.07
CA LEU A 77 -22.04 -14.82 -11.67
C LEU A 77 -20.80 -15.06 -10.78
N VAL A 78 -20.96 -15.71 -9.62
CA VAL A 78 -19.86 -15.94 -8.69
C VAL A 78 -18.98 -17.10 -9.20
N GLU A 79 -17.75 -16.79 -9.57
CA GLU A 79 -16.73 -17.74 -10.00
C GLU A 79 -15.48 -17.66 -9.09
N PRO A 80 -14.67 -18.73 -8.98
CA PRO A 80 -13.42 -18.70 -8.21
C PRO A 80 -12.47 -17.55 -8.57
N ASP A 81 -12.49 -17.09 -9.82
CA ASP A 81 -11.67 -15.98 -10.31
C ASP A 81 -12.05 -14.62 -9.70
N LEU A 82 -13.23 -14.51 -9.10
CA LEU A 82 -13.69 -13.29 -8.40
C LEU A 82 -13.31 -13.28 -6.92
N GLU A 83 -12.86 -14.41 -6.37
CA GLU A 83 -12.60 -14.52 -4.93
C GLU A 83 -11.62 -13.45 -4.45
N ALA A 84 -10.49 -13.24 -5.15
CA ALA A 84 -9.49 -12.24 -4.77
C ALA A 84 -10.00 -10.79 -4.87
N ILE A 85 -10.87 -10.51 -5.83
CA ILE A 85 -11.49 -9.19 -6.02
C ILE A 85 -12.45 -8.89 -4.87
N VAL A 86 -13.30 -9.85 -4.53
CA VAL A 86 -14.22 -9.72 -3.39
C VAL A 86 -13.41 -9.66 -2.09
N GLU A 87 -12.41 -10.51 -1.91
CA GLU A 87 -11.53 -10.51 -0.73
C GLU A 87 -10.87 -9.15 -0.52
N ARG A 88 -10.43 -8.49 -1.59
CA ARG A 88 -9.85 -7.16 -1.48
C ARG A 88 -10.83 -6.10 -0.96
N ARG A 89 -12.14 -6.25 -1.22
CA ARG A 89 -13.17 -5.32 -0.74
C ARG A 89 -13.41 -5.43 0.77
N ASN A 90 -12.99 -6.54 1.41
CA ASN A 90 -13.02 -6.66 2.86
C ASN A 90 -12.25 -5.51 3.54
N HIS A 91 -11.09 -5.14 2.98
CA HIS A 91 -10.31 -3.99 3.46
C HIS A 91 -11.15 -2.71 3.55
N ASP A 92 -11.88 -2.37 2.48
CA ASP A 92 -12.64 -1.12 2.44
C ASP A 92 -13.83 -1.20 3.39
N PHE A 93 -14.60 -2.30 3.35
CA PHE A 93 -15.82 -2.46 4.13
C PHE A 93 -15.56 -2.50 5.64
N GLN A 94 -14.46 -3.12 6.07
CA GLN A 94 -14.04 -3.08 7.47
C GLN A 94 -13.64 -1.65 7.89
N ASN A 95 -12.90 -0.92 7.05
CA ASN A 95 -12.52 0.47 7.33
C ASN A 95 -13.69 1.47 7.19
N TYR A 96 -14.83 1.08 6.63
CA TYR A 96 -16.03 1.92 6.65
C TYR A 96 -16.72 1.93 8.02
N ILE A 97 -16.41 0.97 8.90
CA ILE A 97 -16.93 0.90 10.27
C ILE A 97 -16.15 1.86 11.16
N GLN A 98 -16.83 2.84 11.74
CA GLN A 98 -16.21 3.82 12.62
C GLN A 98 -15.50 3.16 13.80
N GLY A 99 -14.23 3.50 14.03
CA GLY A 99 -13.42 2.93 15.10
C GLY A 99 -12.86 1.54 14.83
N LEU A 100 -13.02 1.00 13.62
CA LEU A 100 -12.35 -0.19 13.15
C LEU A 100 -11.26 0.20 12.13
N MET A 101 -10.05 -0.30 12.34
CA MET A 101 -8.95 -0.17 11.40
C MET A 101 -8.61 -1.55 10.85
N HIS A 102 -8.59 -1.71 9.53
CA HIS A 102 -8.07 -2.88 8.83
C HIS A 102 -6.91 -2.46 7.92
N LEU A 103 -5.87 -3.27 7.89
CA LEU A 103 -4.68 -3.08 7.08
C LEU A 103 -4.29 -4.38 6.39
N ASN A 104 -3.52 -4.23 5.31
CA ASN A 104 -2.92 -5.31 4.53
C ASN A 104 -3.97 -6.18 3.81
N GLN A 105 -3.70 -7.48 3.69
CA GLN A 105 -4.44 -8.43 2.88
C GLN A 105 -4.01 -9.87 3.20
N ARG A 106 -4.79 -10.86 2.77
CA ARG A 106 -4.50 -12.30 2.90
C ARG A 106 -4.10 -12.66 4.33
N TYR A 107 -2.92 -13.28 4.53
CA TYR A 107 -2.41 -13.70 5.83
C TYR A 107 -1.60 -12.62 6.59
N ASP A 108 -1.43 -11.44 6.00
CA ASP A 108 -0.69 -10.33 6.60
C ASP A 108 -1.64 -9.28 7.21
N ILE A 109 -2.95 -9.58 7.30
CA ILE A 109 -3.95 -8.65 7.82
C ILE A 109 -3.61 -8.16 9.22
N TRP A 110 -3.97 -6.91 9.49
CA TRP A 110 -3.82 -6.31 10.81
C TRP A 110 -5.02 -5.43 11.14
N LEU A 111 -5.70 -5.74 12.24
CA LEU A 111 -6.87 -4.99 12.65
C LEU A 111 -6.70 -4.39 14.05
N ARG A 112 -7.36 -3.26 14.27
CA ARG A 112 -7.55 -2.68 15.61
C ARG A 112 -8.97 -2.19 15.80
N ILE A 113 -9.51 -2.45 16.98
CA ILE A 113 -10.81 -1.94 17.43
C ILE A 113 -10.55 -0.82 18.44
N SER A 114 -11.21 0.32 18.30
CA SER A 114 -11.05 1.45 19.21
C SER A 114 -11.86 1.29 20.50
N LYS A 115 -11.41 1.94 21.58
CA LYS A 115 -12.18 2.01 22.84
C LYS A 115 -13.53 2.69 22.65
N ASP A 116 -13.59 3.68 21.77
CA ASP A 116 -14.81 4.43 21.46
C ASP A 116 -15.85 3.56 20.75
N ALA A 117 -15.43 2.65 19.86
CA ALA A 117 -16.35 1.71 19.21
C ALA A 117 -16.99 0.78 20.24
N VAL A 118 -16.19 0.24 21.18
CA VAL A 118 -16.70 -0.62 22.26
C VAL A 118 -17.62 0.15 23.21
N ALA A 119 -17.27 1.38 23.57
CA ALA A 119 -18.12 2.24 24.40
C ALA A 119 -19.48 2.57 23.74
N LYS A 120 -19.54 2.57 22.40
CA LYS A 120 -20.79 2.74 21.63
C LYS A 120 -21.61 1.46 21.50
N GLY A 121 -21.09 0.32 21.92
CA GLY A 121 -21.81 -0.95 21.98
C GLY A 121 -21.28 -2.03 21.04
N LEU A 122 -20.15 -1.82 20.36
CA LEU A 122 -19.45 -2.89 19.65
C LEU A 122 -18.87 -3.88 20.66
N ASN A 123 -19.50 -5.05 20.78
CA ASN A 123 -19.12 -6.08 21.75
C ASN A 123 -19.15 -7.50 21.17
N SER A 124 -19.42 -7.65 19.87
CA SER A 124 -19.39 -8.93 19.18
C SER A 124 -18.85 -8.83 17.76
N PHE A 125 -18.08 -9.84 17.34
CA PHE A 125 -17.67 -10.02 15.95
C PHE A 125 -18.85 -10.23 15.00
N GLU A 126 -19.99 -10.74 15.49
CA GLU A 126 -21.22 -10.88 14.69
C GLU A 126 -21.69 -9.53 14.15
N GLN A 127 -21.55 -8.46 14.94
CA GLN A 127 -21.91 -7.10 14.54
C GLN A 127 -21.04 -6.62 13.37
N ILE A 128 -19.72 -6.89 13.44
CA ILE A 128 -18.77 -6.55 12.38
C ILE A 128 -19.05 -7.38 11.12
N ALA A 129 -19.25 -8.69 11.29
CA ALA A 129 -19.50 -9.61 10.18
C ALA A 129 -20.83 -9.28 9.47
N GLY A 130 -21.90 -9.03 10.21
CA GLY A 130 -23.20 -8.63 9.67
C GLY A 130 -23.11 -7.32 8.87
N ALA A 131 -22.44 -6.30 9.43
CA ALA A 131 -22.20 -5.04 8.74
C ALA A 131 -21.39 -5.23 7.44
N THR A 132 -20.32 -6.02 7.51
CA THR A 132 -19.44 -6.28 6.36
C THR A 132 -20.16 -7.08 5.27
N MET A 133 -20.92 -8.12 5.64
CA MET A 133 -21.73 -8.91 4.71
C MET A 133 -22.82 -8.06 4.04
N MET A 134 -23.45 -7.15 4.79
CA MET A 134 -24.40 -6.19 4.23
C MET A 134 -23.70 -5.28 3.19
N LEU A 135 -22.51 -4.75 3.49
CA LEU A 135 -21.72 -3.94 2.55
C LEU A 135 -21.31 -4.74 1.31
N PHE A 136 -20.90 -6.01 1.47
CA PHE A 136 -20.63 -6.91 0.34
C PHE A 136 -21.80 -7.00 -0.63
N LYS A 137 -23.01 -7.28 -0.13
CA LYS A 137 -24.20 -7.41 -0.98
C LYS A 137 -24.64 -6.09 -1.61
N ASN A 138 -24.48 -4.98 -0.89
CA ASN A 138 -24.89 -3.66 -1.38
C ASN A 138 -23.97 -3.15 -2.49
N GLU A 139 -22.67 -3.38 -2.36
CA GLU A 139 -21.65 -2.82 -3.26
C GLU A 139 -21.26 -3.80 -4.37
N ILE A 140 -21.50 -5.10 -4.19
CA ILE A 140 -21.14 -6.15 -5.14
C ILE A 140 -22.39 -6.93 -5.51
N SER A 141 -23.14 -6.39 -6.46
CA SER A 141 -24.52 -6.81 -6.80
C SER A 141 -24.65 -8.27 -7.26
N PHE A 142 -23.58 -8.90 -7.70
CA PHE A 142 -23.58 -10.30 -8.12
C PHE A 142 -23.46 -11.29 -6.94
N ILE A 143 -23.23 -10.83 -5.71
CA ILE A 143 -23.25 -11.66 -4.51
C ILE A 143 -24.70 -11.77 -4.02
N GLU A 144 -25.32 -12.93 -4.27
CA GLU A 144 -26.70 -13.19 -3.86
C GLU A 144 -26.78 -13.70 -2.42
N ARG A 145 -25.83 -14.55 -2.04
CA ARG A 145 -25.75 -15.16 -0.70
C ARG A 145 -24.32 -15.05 -0.16
N ILE A 146 -24.22 -14.75 1.12
CA ILE A 146 -22.94 -14.66 1.84
C ILE A 146 -23.09 -15.19 3.26
N GLU A 147 -22.09 -15.91 3.74
CA GLU A 147 -21.93 -16.26 5.16
C GLU A 147 -20.48 -15.98 5.60
N ALA A 148 -20.29 -15.75 6.89
CA ALA A 148 -19.00 -15.47 7.48
C ALA A 148 -18.65 -16.47 8.60
N THR A 149 -17.40 -16.91 8.62
CA THR A 149 -16.80 -17.63 9.75
C THR A 149 -15.60 -16.85 10.25
N TYR A 150 -15.65 -16.40 11.50
CA TYR A 150 -14.53 -15.75 12.16
C TYR A 150 -13.87 -16.71 13.16
N ILE A 151 -12.55 -16.64 13.25
CA ILE A 151 -11.75 -17.57 14.04
C ILE A 151 -10.80 -16.76 14.92
N THR A 152 -10.99 -16.86 16.23
CA THR A 152 -10.13 -16.25 17.27
C THR A 152 -9.49 -17.30 18.16
N ASP A 153 -9.83 -18.57 17.97
CA ASP A 153 -9.18 -19.71 18.61
C ASP A 153 -7.75 -19.93 18.02
N PRO A 154 -6.70 -19.96 18.86
CA PRO A 154 -5.32 -20.11 18.40
C PRO A 154 -4.98 -21.43 17.72
N GLU A 155 -5.63 -22.55 18.10
CA GLU A 155 -5.34 -23.85 17.48
C GLU A 155 -6.04 -23.93 16.12
N LYS A 156 -7.30 -23.50 16.06
CA LYS A 156 -8.08 -23.55 14.82
C LYS A 156 -7.52 -22.61 13.75
N ILE A 157 -7.05 -21.43 14.13
CA ILE A 157 -6.47 -20.49 13.16
C ILE A 157 -5.18 -21.04 12.55
N GLU A 158 -4.36 -21.78 13.30
CA GLU A 158 -3.11 -22.35 12.79
C GLU A 158 -3.41 -23.40 11.70
N GLU A 159 -4.43 -24.23 11.89
CA GLU A 159 -4.92 -25.18 10.90
C GLU A 159 -5.41 -24.47 9.63
N GLU A 160 -6.34 -23.53 9.76
CA GLU A 160 -6.97 -22.86 8.61
C GLU A 160 -6.00 -21.95 7.86
N LEU A 161 -4.98 -21.40 8.55
CA LEU A 161 -3.95 -20.58 7.91
C LEU A 161 -3.13 -21.39 6.90
N VAL A 162 -2.91 -22.69 7.13
CA VAL A 162 -2.24 -23.57 6.16
C VAL A 162 -3.06 -23.69 4.89
N GLU A 163 -4.36 -23.92 5.02
CA GLU A 163 -5.28 -24.02 3.88
C GLU A 163 -5.39 -22.69 3.13
N ALA A 164 -5.53 -21.57 3.84
CA ALA A 164 -5.56 -20.24 3.25
C ALA A 164 -4.29 -19.95 2.43
N ARG A 165 -3.11 -20.27 2.98
CA ARG A 165 -1.82 -20.16 2.27
C ARG A 165 -1.77 -21.00 1.01
N GLY A 166 -2.33 -22.21 1.03
CA GLY A 166 -2.47 -23.06 -0.15
C GLY A 166 -3.31 -22.41 -1.26
N VAL A 167 -4.44 -21.78 -0.89
CA VAL A 167 -5.29 -21.05 -1.85
C VAL A 167 -4.55 -19.85 -2.44
N TYR A 168 -3.87 -19.04 -1.62
CA TYR A 168 -3.12 -17.89 -2.14
C TYR A 168 -1.97 -18.30 -3.05
N ALA A 169 -1.24 -19.37 -2.70
CA ALA A 169 -0.17 -19.91 -3.55
C ALA A 169 -0.71 -20.36 -4.92
N ALA A 170 -1.89 -21.00 -4.95
CA ALA A 170 -2.52 -21.40 -6.21
C ALA A 170 -2.96 -20.19 -7.06
N ARG A 171 -3.50 -19.13 -6.43
CA ARG A 171 -3.83 -17.87 -7.11
C ARG A 171 -2.59 -17.22 -7.72
N ASP A 172 -1.51 -17.19 -6.95
CA ASP A 172 -0.22 -16.62 -7.35
C ASP A 172 0.49 -17.40 -8.46
N GLU A 173 0.40 -18.73 -8.45
CA GLU A 173 0.99 -19.60 -9.46
C GLU A 173 0.38 -19.36 -10.85
N ARG A 174 -0.92 -19.04 -10.88
CA ARG A 174 -1.67 -18.93 -12.14
C ARG A 174 -1.12 -17.87 -13.08
N THR A 175 -0.50 -16.81 -12.57
CA THR A 175 0.10 -15.75 -13.40
C THR A 175 1.54 -16.00 -13.80
N ARG A 176 2.21 -17.06 -13.32
CA ARG A 176 3.66 -17.23 -13.57
C ARG A 176 4.05 -17.40 -15.04
N ASN A 177 3.19 -18.02 -15.83
CA ASN A 177 3.48 -18.37 -17.23
C ASN A 177 2.78 -17.45 -18.24
N LEU A 178 2.32 -16.28 -17.79
CA LEU A 178 1.72 -15.26 -18.63
C LEU A 178 2.58 -14.00 -18.53
N HIS A 179 3.02 -13.47 -19.67
CA HIS A 179 3.85 -12.27 -19.73
C HIS A 179 3.14 -11.14 -20.45
N ASP A 180 3.67 -9.93 -20.31
CA ASP A 180 3.11 -8.73 -20.89
C ASP A 180 2.96 -8.83 -22.43
N GLU A 181 3.84 -9.56 -23.12
CA GLU A 181 3.80 -9.83 -24.55
C GLU A 181 2.69 -10.79 -24.98
N ASP A 182 2.19 -11.64 -24.08
CA ASP A 182 1.18 -12.66 -24.39
C ASP A 182 -0.24 -12.09 -24.43
N VAL A 183 -0.41 -10.83 -24.02
CA VAL A 183 -1.71 -10.17 -23.90
C VAL A 183 -1.76 -8.86 -24.68
N ASP A 184 -2.96 -8.52 -25.17
CA ASP A 184 -3.28 -7.26 -25.84
C ASP A 184 -3.93 -6.23 -24.89
N THR A 185 -4.33 -6.70 -23.72
CA THR A 185 -5.13 -5.96 -22.73
C THR A 185 -4.48 -6.06 -21.36
N PHE A 186 -4.28 -4.91 -20.73
CA PHE A 186 -3.96 -4.78 -19.32
C PHE A 186 -5.20 -4.37 -18.53
N TYR A 187 -5.09 -4.34 -17.21
CA TYR A 187 -6.19 -3.92 -16.35
C TYR A 187 -5.77 -2.77 -15.46
N GLY A 188 -6.66 -1.82 -15.26
CA GLY A 188 -6.48 -0.71 -14.35
C GLY A 188 -7.24 -0.93 -13.05
N CYS A 189 -6.85 -0.22 -11.99
CA CYS A 189 -7.62 -0.14 -10.76
C CYS A 189 -7.59 1.28 -10.16
N THR A 190 -8.77 1.81 -9.85
CA THR A 190 -8.99 3.13 -9.22
C THR A 190 -9.61 3.03 -7.83
N LEU A 191 -9.67 1.82 -7.25
CA LEU A 191 -10.30 1.56 -5.94
C LEU A 191 -9.74 2.48 -4.84
N CYS A 192 -8.44 2.77 -4.86
CA CYS A 192 -7.77 3.59 -3.86
C CYS A 192 -7.87 5.11 -4.09
N GLN A 193 -8.65 5.57 -5.08
CA GLN A 193 -8.84 7.00 -5.33
C GLN A 193 -9.64 7.72 -4.24
N SER A 194 -10.31 6.99 -3.35
CA SER A 194 -10.94 7.54 -2.15
C SER A 194 -9.96 8.30 -1.25
N PHE A 195 -8.71 7.82 -1.13
CA PHE A 195 -7.66 8.46 -0.33
C PHE A 195 -6.44 8.94 -1.13
N ALA A 196 -6.27 8.49 -2.38
CA ALA A 196 -5.23 8.97 -3.30
C ALA A 196 -5.84 9.32 -4.68
N PRO A 197 -6.48 10.49 -4.82
CA PRO A 197 -7.36 10.80 -5.96
C PRO A 197 -6.72 10.71 -7.35
N SER A 198 -5.41 10.95 -7.46
CA SER A 198 -4.68 10.85 -8.73
C SER A 198 -4.04 9.48 -8.97
N SER A 199 -4.18 8.54 -8.03
CA SER A 199 -3.58 7.21 -8.14
C SER A 199 -4.32 6.36 -9.17
N VAL A 200 -3.55 5.69 -10.03
CA VAL A 200 -4.06 4.72 -11.01
C VAL A 200 -3.13 3.52 -10.97
N CYS A 201 -3.65 2.36 -10.57
CA CYS A 201 -2.90 1.11 -10.70
C CYS A 201 -3.05 0.58 -12.12
N VAL A 202 -1.94 0.13 -12.71
CA VAL A 202 -1.89 -0.63 -13.95
C VAL A 202 -1.33 -2.00 -13.62
N ILE A 203 -2.12 -3.02 -13.96
CA ILE A 203 -1.95 -4.41 -13.58
C ILE A 203 -1.72 -5.19 -14.88
N THR A 204 -0.58 -5.83 -14.95
CA THR A 204 -0.15 -6.63 -16.10
C THR A 204 0.24 -8.03 -15.63
N PRO A 205 0.40 -9.00 -16.53
CA PRO A 205 0.90 -10.31 -16.14
C PRO A 205 2.25 -10.23 -15.41
N ASP A 206 3.16 -9.35 -15.85
CA ASP A 206 4.47 -9.15 -15.22
C ASP A 206 4.48 -8.09 -14.10
N ARG A 207 3.34 -7.46 -13.75
CA ARG A 207 3.24 -6.48 -12.66
C ARG A 207 1.89 -6.53 -11.95
N VAL A 208 1.90 -7.18 -10.78
CA VAL A 208 0.78 -7.21 -9.83
C VAL A 208 0.43 -5.80 -9.34
N ALA A 209 -0.82 -5.58 -8.91
CA ALA A 209 -1.19 -4.38 -8.19
C ALA A 209 -0.29 -4.16 -6.97
N LEU A 210 0.00 -2.90 -6.64
CA LEU A 210 0.92 -2.57 -5.55
C LEU A 210 0.47 -3.11 -4.18
N CYS A 211 -0.82 -3.35 -3.98
CA CYS A 211 -1.34 -3.96 -2.76
C CYS A 211 -1.07 -5.46 -2.63
N GLY A 212 -0.55 -6.12 -3.68
CA GLY A 212 -0.32 -7.57 -3.72
C GLY A 212 -1.58 -8.42 -3.95
N ALA A 213 -2.77 -7.83 -3.81
CA ALA A 213 -4.02 -8.58 -3.77
C ALA A 213 -4.68 -8.83 -5.13
N ILE A 214 -4.36 -8.05 -6.17
CA ILE A 214 -5.02 -8.11 -7.49
C ILE A 214 -3.98 -8.39 -8.56
N ASN A 215 -4.10 -9.54 -9.21
CA ASN A 215 -3.32 -9.94 -10.37
C ASN A 215 -4.08 -9.68 -11.69
N TRP A 216 -3.46 -10.01 -12.83
CA TRP A 216 -4.06 -9.77 -14.15
C TRP A 216 -5.38 -10.53 -14.38
N PHE A 217 -5.47 -11.80 -13.94
CA PHE A 217 -6.70 -12.60 -14.07
C PHE A 217 -7.83 -12.04 -13.21
N ASP A 218 -7.50 -11.57 -12.01
CA ASP A 218 -8.46 -10.94 -11.10
C ASP A 218 -9.02 -9.66 -11.75
N GLY A 219 -8.14 -8.80 -12.30
CA GLY A 219 -8.53 -7.59 -13.02
C GLY A 219 -9.43 -7.89 -14.22
N ARG A 220 -9.13 -8.95 -14.97
CA ARG A 220 -9.96 -9.45 -16.08
C ARG A 220 -11.35 -9.88 -15.63
N ALA A 221 -11.42 -10.68 -14.56
CA ALA A 221 -12.67 -11.18 -14.04
C ALA A 221 -13.54 -10.02 -13.53
N ALA A 222 -12.95 -9.10 -12.76
CA ALA A 222 -13.64 -7.90 -12.26
C ALA A 222 -14.21 -7.04 -13.38
N ALA A 223 -13.38 -6.64 -14.35
CA ALA A 223 -13.82 -5.77 -15.46
C ALA A 223 -14.88 -6.41 -16.36
N LYS A 224 -14.95 -7.75 -16.40
CA LYS A 224 -15.97 -8.49 -17.15
C LYS A 224 -17.31 -8.52 -16.40
N VAL A 225 -17.26 -8.73 -15.09
CA VAL A 225 -18.46 -8.91 -14.26
C VAL A 225 -19.09 -7.57 -13.87
N ASP A 226 -18.26 -6.56 -13.62
CA ASP A 226 -18.69 -5.19 -13.30
C ASP A 226 -17.93 -4.17 -14.18
N PRO A 227 -18.42 -3.90 -15.41
CA PRO A 227 -17.75 -3.00 -16.36
C PRO A 227 -17.68 -1.54 -15.90
N ASP A 228 -18.57 -1.12 -14.99
CA ASP A 228 -18.61 0.23 -14.43
C ASP A 228 -17.86 0.31 -13.08
N GLY A 229 -17.28 -0.81 -12.63
CA GLY A 229 -16.55 -0.94 -11.39
C GLY A 229 -15.16 -0.29 -11.40
N PRO A 230 -14.44 -0.37 -10.27
CA PRO A 230 -13.12 0.27 -10.14
C PRO A 230 -12.00 -0.44 -10.90
N GLN A 231 -12.24 -1.66 -11.39
CA GLN A 231 -11.33 -2.38 -12.29
C GLN A 231 -11.86 -2.31 -13.72
N PHE A 232 -10.98 -1.94 -14.65
CA PHE A 232 -11.36 -1.70 -16.04
C PHE A 232 -10.28 -2.17 -16.99
N ALA A 233 -10.67 -2.51 -18.21
CA ALA A 233 -9.74 -2.89 -19.26
C ALA A 233 -8.96 -1.67 -19.79
N ILE A 234 -7.68 -1.92 -20.10
CA ILE A 234 -6.77 -0.99 -20.77
C ILE A 234 -6.26 -1.71 -22.01
N GLU A 235 -6.78 -1.34 -23.19
CA GLU A 235 -6.15 -1.75 -24.44
C GLU A 235 -4.72 -1.21 -24.47
N LYS A 236 -3.72 -2.05 -24.76
CA LYS A 236 -2.31 -1.63 -24.69
C LYS A 236 -2.00 -0.47 -25.65
N GLY A 237 -2.53 -0.53 -26.87
CA GLY A 237 -2.15 0.41 -27.92
C GLY A 237 -0.71 0.18 -28.41
N GLU A 238 -0.03 1.23 -28.86
CA GLU A 238 1.34 1.14 -29.38
C GLU A 238 2.34 1.02 -28.23
N CYS A 239 3.32 0.12 -28.37
CA CYS A 239 4.46 0.02 -27.46
C CYS A 239 5.48 1.11 -27.79
N LEU A 240 5.70 2.05 -26.87
CA LEU A 240 6.63 3.18 -27.02
C LEU A 240 8.02 2.86 -26.45
N ASP A 241 8.07 2.03 -25.41
CA ASP A 241 9.31 1.56 -24.77
C ASP A 241 9.10 0.16 -24.20
N GLU A 242 9.72 -0.84 -24.82
CA GLU A 242 9.60 -2.24 -24.43
C GLU A 242 10.29 -2.55 -23.10
N ILE A 243 11.40 -1.87 -22.80
CA ILE A 243 12.17 -2.10 -21.57
C ILE A 243 11.46 -1.42 -20.40
N GLY A 244 11.10 -0.14 -20.58
CA GLY A 244 10.34 0.62 -19.59
C GLY A 244 8.89 0.16 -19.41
N GLY A 245 8.34 -0.59 -20.38
CA GLY A 245 6.93 -0.97 -20.41
C GLY A 245 6.03 0.26 -20.58
N GLU A 246 6.29 1.07 -21.61
CA GLU A 246 5.47 2.24 -21.94
C GLU A 246 4.55 1.95 -23.12
N TYR A 247 3.27 2.23 -22.94
CA TYR A 247 2.24 1.96 -23.93
C TYR A 247 1.28 3.14 -24.07
N THR A 248 0.83 3.44 -25.29
CA THR A 248 -0.05 4.61 -25.53
C THR A 248 -1.37 4.50 -24.76
N GLY A 249 -2.00 3.32 -24.73
CA GLY A 249 -3.27 3.13 -24.03
C GLY A 249 -3.13 3.25 -22.51
N VAL A 250 -1.98 2.86 -21.96
CA VAL A 250 -1.65 3.08 -20.54
C VAL A 250 -1.53 4.58 -20.26
N ASN A 251 -0.80 5.32 -21.08
CA ASN A 251 -0.62 6.77 -20.93
C ASN A 251 -1.95 7.52 -21.03
N GLU A 252 -2.82 7.15 -21.99
CA GLU A 252 -4.15 7.75 -22.14
C GLU A 252 -5.02 7.56 -20.89
N LYS A 253 -5.04 6.34 -20.33
CA LYS A 253 -5.76 6.05 -19.08
C LYS A 253 -5.15 6.77 -17.88
N ALA A 254 -3.82 6.83 -17.81
CA ALA A 254 -3.10 7.56 -16.77
C ALA A 254 -3.50 9.05 -16.74
N VAL A 255 -3.50 9.73 -17.88
CA VAL A 255 -3.94 11.14 -17.99
C VAL A 255 -5.39 11.28 -17.54
N ALA A 256 -6.28 10.46 -18.11
CA ALA A 256 -7.72 10.60 -17.92
C ALA A 256 -8.14 10.37 -16.45
N LEU A 257 -7.57 9.34 -15.81
CA LEU A 257 -7.99 8.90 -14.48
C LEU A 257 -7.22 9.56 -13.34
N SER A 258 -6.05 10.15 -13.62
CA SER A 258 -5.31 10.93 -12.62
C SER A 258 -5.75 12.40 -12.53
N GLY A 259 -6.67 12.84 -13.39
CA GLY A 259 -7.01 14.25 -13.55
C GLY A 259 -5.89 15.08 -14.20
N GLY A 260 -4.98 14.43 -14.93
CA GLY A 260 -3.83 15.07 -15.58
C GLY A 260 -2.65 15.38 -14.65
N GLU A 261 -2.56 14.74 -13.48
CA GLU A 261 -1.42 14.88 -12.56
C GLU A 261 -0.10 14.40 -13.19
N TYR A 262 -0.19 13.37 -14.04
CA TYR A 262 0.92 12.83 -14.84
C TYR A 262 0.39 12.35 -16.19
N ASP A 263 1.28 12.32 -17.18
CA ASP A 263 0.94 12.02 -18.58
C ASP A 263 1.41 10.65 -19.05
N ARG A 264 2.33 10.02 -18.32
CA ARG A 264 3.01 8.80 -18.74
C ARG A 264 3.24 7.85 -17.57
N ILE A 265 3.19 6.54 -17.82
CA ILE A 265 3.63 5.51 -16.88
C ILE A 265 4.56 4.56 -17.61
N LYS A 266 5.74 4.31 -17.04
CA LYS A 266 6.62 3.20 -17.39
C LYS A 266 6.45 2.08 -16.37
N LEU A 267 5.87 0.96 -16.81
CA LEU A 267 5.50 -0.17 -15.96
C LEU A 267 6.69 -0.87 -15.31
N HIS A 268 7.91 -0.74 -15.82
CA HIS A 268 9.08 -1.44 -15.29
C HIS A 268 10.24 -0.50 -14.99
N SER A 269 9.92 0.74 -14.62
CA SER A 269 10.86 1.79 -14.27
C SER A 269 10.62 2.28 -12.83
N PHE A 270 11.72 2.51 -12.14
CA PHE A 270 11.84 3.10 -10.82
C PHE A 270 12.15 4.60 -10.91
N PHE A 271 12.87 5.05 -11.95
CA PHE A 271 13.31 6.44 -12.08
C PHE A 271 12.49 7.26 -13.08
N GLU A 272 12.31 6.73 -14.29
CA GLU A 272 11.67 7.45 -15.39
C GLU A 272 10.18 7.13 -15.43
N TYR A 273 9.33 8.15 -15.25
CA TYR A 273 7.86 8.03 -15.19
C TYR A 273 7.38 6.82 -14.37
N PRO A 274 7.85 6.68 -13.11
CA PRO A 274 7.52 5.52 -12.30
C PRO A 274 6.01 5.41 -12.12
N HIS A 275 5.56 4.18 -11.98
CA HIS A 275 4.18 3.91 -11.59
C HIS A 275 3.86 4.63 -10.24
N THR A 276 2.67 5.18 -10.10
CA THR A 276 2.26 5.89 -8.88
C THR A 276 1.92 4.94 -7.73
N SER A 277 1.85 5.47 -6.51
CA SER A 277 1.50 4.71 -5.31
C SER A 277 0.40 5.40 -4.52
N CYS A 278 -0.65 4.66 -4.12
CA CYS A 278 -1.69 5.20 -3.26
C CYS A 278 -1.24 5.21 -1.78
N GLY A 279 -1.19 4.06 -1.12
CA GLY A 279 -0.81 3.92 0.29
C GLY A 279 -0.90 2.49 0.85
N CYS A 280 -1.51 1.57 0.11
CA CYS A 280 -1.65 0.16 0.48
C CYS A 280 -0.54 -0.73 -0.09
N PHE A 281 0.58 -0.19 -0.57
CA PHE A 281 1.70 -1.00 -1.05
C PHE A 281 2.27 -1.87 0.07
N GLU A 282 2.69 -3.08 -0.29
CA GLU A 282 3.31 -4.04 0.64
C GLU A 282 4.76 -3.65 0.93
N VAL A 283 5.47 -3.18 -0.11
CA VAL A 283 6.90 -2.84 -0.05
C VAL A 283 7.13 -1.46 -0.66
N VAL A 284 8.06 -0.70 -0.06
CA VAL A 284 8.59 0.54 -0.62
C VAL A 284 10.05 0.35 -1.00
N GLY A 285 10.38 0.64 -2.25
CA GLY A 285 11.75 0.80 -2.70
C GLY A 285 12.21 2.23 -2.46
N PHE A 286 13.46 2.41 -2.08
CA PHE A 286 14.09 3.71 -1.87
C PHE A 286 15.47 3.76 -2.53
N TYR A 287 15.76 4.88 -3.20
CA TYR A 287 17.04 5.09 -3.85
C TYR A 287 18.08 5.68 -2.88
N MET A 288 19.31 5.17 -2.98
CA MET A 288 20.50 5.61 -2.25
C MET A 288 21.52 6.20 -3.25
N PRO A 289 21.50 7.52 -3.49
CA PRO A 289 22.34 8.17 -4.50
C PRO A 289 23.84 7.98 -4.30
N GLU A 290 24.30 7.91 -3.05
CA GLU A 290 25.72 7.81 -2.65
C GLU A 290 26.39 6.54 -3.18
N MET A 291 25.60 5.52 -3.46
CA MET A 291 26.03 4.21 -3.93
C MET A 291 25.28 3.77 -5.18
N ASP A 292 24.48 4.68 -5.76
CA ASP A 292 23.65 4.43 -6.93
C ASP A 292 22.82 3.14 -6.70
N ALA A 293 22.20 2.93 -5.54
CA ALA A 293 21.61 1.63 -5.20
C ALA A 293 20.15 1.75 -4.78
N ILE A 294 19.38 0.67 -4.83
CA ILE A 294 18.00 0.62 -4.37
C ILE A 294 17.91 -0.33 -3.19
N GLY A 295 17.29 0.13 -2.11
CA GLY A 295 16.88 -0.70 -0.98
C GLY A 295 15.37 -0.91 -0.99
N TRP A 296 14.89 -1.98 -0.37
CA TRP A 296 13.47 -2.32 -0.29
C TRP A 296 13.07 -2.64 1.13
N VAL A 297 11.96 -2.08 1.60
CA VAL A 297 11.45 -2.26 2.97
C VAL A 297 9.97 -2.56 2.88
N ASP A 298 9.53 -3.65 3.50
CA ASP A 298 8.12 -3.97 3.64
C ASP A 298 7.51 -3.35 4.91
N ARG A 299 6.19 -3.36 4.98
CA ARG A 299 5.43 -2.70 6.03
C ARG A 299 5.74 -3.19 7.45
N ASP A 300 6.18 -4.43 7.61
CA ASP A 300 6.38 -5.05 8.92
C ASP A 300 7.74 -4.71 9.53
N TYR A 301 8.66 -4.13 8.74
CA TYR A 301 9.94 -3.64 9.25
C TYR A 301 9.78 -2.34 10.05
N ALA A 302 10.00 -2.44 11.36
CA ALA A 302 9.78 -1.33 12.30
C ALA A 302 11.01 -0.40 12.44
N ASP A 303 12.20 -0.89 12.15
CA ASP A 303 13.45 -0.17 12.35
C ASP A 303 13.76 0.78 11.17
N SER A 304 14.83 1.56 11.31
CA SER A 304 15.35 2.40 10.23
C SER A 304 16.12 1.55 9.23
N ALA A 305 15.94 1.84 7.94
CA ALA A 305 16.79 1.35 6.86
C ALA A 305 18.12 2.14 6.83
N PRO A 306 19.12 1.74 6.01
CA PRO A 306 20.43 2.41 5.94
C PRO A 306 20.38 3.91 5.60
N ASN A 307 19.31 4.38 4.97
CA ASN A 307 19.06 5.80 4.71
C ASN A 307 18.54 6.58 5.95
N GLY A 308 18.42 5.92 7.10
CA GLY A 308 17.90 6.47 8.35
C GLY A 308 16.38 6.54 8.45
N LEU A 309 15.63 6.17 7.41
CA LEU A 309 14.17 6.28 7.36
C LEU A 309 13.49 4.98 7.75
N THR A 310 12.35 5.08 8.44
CA THR A 310 11.45 3.95 8.69
C THR A 310 10.50 3.75 7.51
N PHE A 311 9.87 2.57 7.40
CA PHE A 311 8.80 2.32 6.41
C PHE A 311 7.72 3.42 6.45
N SER A 312 7.26 3.79 7.64
CA SER A 312 6.21 4.80 7.81
C SER A 312 6.61 6.17 7.23
N THR A 313 7.86 6.57 7.42
CA THR A 313 8.38 7.83 6.85
C THR A 313 8.47 7.76 5.33
N MET A 314 8.98 6.66 4.78
CA MET A 314 9.07 6.47 3.33
C MET A 314 7.70 6.36 2.68
N ALA A 315 6.75 5.67 3.32
CA ALA A 315 5.39 5.53 2.84
C ALA A 315 4.68 6.89 2.71
N GLY A 316 4.91 7.80 3.66
CA GLY A 316 4.40 9.17 3.60
C GLY A 316 4.96 10.02 2.46
N GLN A 317 6.15 9.66 1.93
CA GLN A 317 6.76 10.32 0.77
C GLN A 317 6.34 9.68 -0.56
N THR A 318 6.07 8.37 -0.54
CA THR A 318 5.79 7.56 -1.73
C THR A 318 4.31 7.65 -2.15
N GLY A 319 3.41 7.69 -1.16
CA GLY A 319 1.97 7.63 -1.39
C GLY A 319 1.36 8.91 -1.97
N GLY A 320 0.03 8.87 -2.17
CA GLY A 320 -0.77 10.02 -2.61
C GLY A 320 -0.99 10.12 -4.12
N GLY A 321 -0.67 9.08 -4.89
CA GLY A 321 -1.01 8.99 -6.31
C GLY A 321 -0.16 9.87 -7.21
N LYS A 322 1.09 10.13 -6.82
CA LYS A 322 2.05 10.96 -7.58
C LYS A 322 3.22 10.14 -8.09
N GLN A 323 3.90 10.64 -9.11
CA GLN A 323 5.18 10.09 -9.55
C GLN A 323 6.30 10.66 -8.69
N ILE A 324 6.92 9.81 -7.88
CA ILE A 324 7.99 10.20 -6.96
C ILE A 324 9.26 9.50 -7.40
N THR A 325 10.18 10.24 -8.03
CA THR A 325 11.49 9.67 -8.35
C THR A 325 12.28 9.42 -7.06
N GLY A 326 12.78 8.20 -6.90
CA GLY A 326 13.54 7.80 -5.72
C GLY A 326 12.76 6.96 -4.72
N PHE A 327 11.43 6.87 -4.84
CA PHE A 327 10.59 6.00 -4.03
C PHE A 327 9.52 5.30 -4.87
N LEU A 328 9.32 4.00 -4.67
CA LEU A 328 8.32 3.24 -5.42
C LEU A 328 7.62 2.20 -4.54
N GLY A 329 6.29 2.29 -4.44
CA GLY A 329 5.47 1.26 -3.80
C GLY A 329 5.17 0.11 -4.76
N VAL A 330 5.33 -1.13 -4.29
CA VAL A 330 5.08 -2.36 -5.06
C VAL A 330 4.44 -3.44 -4.19
N GLY A 331 3.80 -4.42 -4.84
CA GLY A 331 3.41 -5.67 -4.21
C GLY A 331 4.59 -6.64 -4.20
N ILE A 332 4.66 -7.53 -3.21
CA ILE A 332 5.74 -8.50 -3.04
C ILE A 332 5.87 -9.41 -4.27
N ASN A 333 4.75 -9.75 -4.90
CA ASN A 333 4.74 -10.59 -6.09
C ASN A 333 5.28 -9.90 -7.35
N TYR A 334 5.76 -8.65 -7.27
CA TYR A 334 6.52 -8.04 -8.36
C TYR A 334 7.99 -8.47 -8.37
N PHE A 335 8.57 -8.90 -7.23
CA PHE A 335 9.97 -9.35 -7.16
C PHE A 335 10.25 -10.61 -7.99
N ARG A 336 9.26 -11.49 -8.15
CA ARG A 336 9.29 -12.67 -9.02
C ARG A 336 9.22 -12.36 -10.52
N SER A 337 8.86 -11.13 -10.89
CA SER A 337 8.68 -10.75 -12.28
C SER A 337 10.02 -10.77 -13.02
N PRO A 338 10.10 -11.35 -14.23
CA PRO A 338 11.28 -11.21 -15.07
C PRO A 338 11.51 -9.75 -15.48
N ARG A 339 10.49 -8.90 -15.39
CA ARG A 339 10.54 -7.46 -15.70
C ARG A 339 10.73 -6.58 -14.47
N PHE A 340 11.01 -7.16 -13.29
CA PHE A 340 11.21 -6.40 -12.05
C PHE A 340 12.23 -5.26 -12.25
N ILE A 341 11.74 -4.01 -12.24
CA ILE A 341 12.49 -2.76 -12.49
C ILE A 341 13.55 -2.88 -13.61
N GLN A 342 13.24 -3.62 -14.68
CA GLN A 342 14.24 -4.03 -15.67
C GLN A 342 14.90 -2.83 -16.37
N ALA A 343 14.19 -1.70 -16.50
CA ALA A 343 14.72 -0.46 -17.05
C ALA A 343 15.88 0.11 -16.22
N ASP A 344 15.96 -0.23 -14.94
CA ASP A 344 16.93 0.33 -14.01
C ASP A 344 18.02 -0.68 -13.60
N GLY A 345 17.96 -1.91 -14.11
CA GLY A 345 18.93 -2.96 -13.89
C GLY A 345 18.43 -4.15 -13.06
N GLY A 346 17.15 -4.20 -12.71
CA GLY A 346 16.56 -5.33 -12.00
C GLY A 346 17.23 -5.63 -10.66
N TRP A 347 17.39 -6.92 -10.39
CA TRP A 347 18.08 -7.41 -9.19
C TRP A 347 19.51 -6.88 -9.01
N ASN A 348 20.20 -6.49 -10.09
CA ASN A 348 21.54 -5.90 -10.00
C ASN A 348 21.57 -4.53 -9.31
N ARG A 349 20.41 -3.91 -9.07
CA ARG A 349 20.26 -2.67 -8.31
C ARG A 349 19.89 -2.84 -6.87
N VAL A 350 19.47 -4.03 -6.46
CA VAL A 350 18.96 -4.28 -5.13
C VAL A 350 20.14 -4.50 -4.18
N ALA A 351 20.46 -3.50 -3.38
CA ALA A 351 21.61 -3.57 -2.49
C ALA A 351 21.25 -3.95 -1.06
N TRP A 352 20.00 -3.70 -0.63
CA TRP A 352 19.60 -3.89 0.76
C TRP A 352 18.11 -4.23 0.88
N MET A 353 17.77 -5.13 1.80
CA MET A 353 16.39 -5.41 2.23
C MET A 353 16.37 -6.05 3.61
N PRO A 354 15.30 -5.89 4.41
CA PRO A 354 15.15 -6.61 5.65
C PRO A 354 15.26 -8.11 5.45
N LYS A 355 15.86 -8.82 6.40
CA LYS A 355 16.08 -10.26 6.31
C LYS A 355 14.79 -11.02 6.07
N HIS A 356 13.71 -10.68 6.76
CA HIS A 356 12.44 -11.39 6.58
C HIS A 356 11.81 -11.15 5.19
N LEU A 357 12.00 -9.96 4.61
CA LEU A 357 11.61 -9.71 3.21
C LEU A 357 12.47 -10.53 2.26
N LYS A 358 13.79 -10.55 2.48
CA LYS A 358 14.74 -11.37 1.70
C LYS A 358 14.38 -12.84 1.72
N ASP A 359 14.11 -13.38 2.90
CA ASP A 359 13.73 -14.78 3.10
C ASP A 359 12.40 -15.10 2.37
N ARG A 360 11.45 -14.15 2.32
CA ARG A 360 10.15 -14.32 1.66
C ARG A 360 10.26 -14.38 0.13
N VAL A 361 11.21 -13.66 -0.47
CA VAL A 361 11.42 -13.62 -1.93
C VAL A 361 12.69 -14.35 -2.38
N LEU A 362 13.31 -15.14 -1.51
CA LEU A 362 14.62 -15.73 -1.73
C LEU A 362 14.68 -16.56 -3.02
N ASP A 363 13.65 -17.36 -3.27
CA ASP A 363 13.53 -18.21 -4.47
C ASP A 363 13.40 -17.40 -5.77
N ASP A 364 13.04 -16.13 -5.68
CA ASP A 364 12.88 -15.20 -6.80
C ASP A 364 14.16 -14.36 -7.06
N ILE A 365 15.14 -14.39 -6.14
CA ILE A 365 16.41 -13.69 -6.31
C ILE A 365 17.36 -14.51 -7.19
N PRO A 366 17.98 -13.94 -8.24
CA PRO A 366 19.02 -14.62 -9.01
C PRO A 366 20.13 -15.15 -8.10
N ALA A 367 20.53 -16.41 -8.31
CA ALA A 367 21.48 -17.10 -7.43
C ALA A 367 22.84 -16.39 -7.32
N ASP A 368 23.27 -15.66 -8.35
CA ASP A 368 24.50 -14.88 -8.36
C ASP A 368 24.39 -13.51 -7.65
N ILE A 369 23.18 -13.14 -7.22
CA ILE A 369 22.83 -11.90 -6.52
C ILE A 369 22.41 -12.15 -5.07
N ALA A 370 21.77 -13.29 -4.76
CA ALA A 370 21.19 -13.59 -3.45
C ALA A 370 22.13 -13.29 -2.26
N ASP A 371 23.38 -13.76 -2.31
CA ASP A 371 24.38 -13.53 -1.25
C ASP A 371 24.99 -12.12 -1.24
N LYS A 372 24.69 -11.29 -2.24
CA LYS A 372 25.24 -9.94 -2.40
C LYS A 372 24.27 -8.84 -1.98
N VAL A 373 23.02 -9.18 -1.67
CA VAL A 373 22.04 -8.25 -1.11
C VAL A 373 22.21 -8.22 0.41
N ALA A 374 22.55 -7.06 0.97
CA ALA A 374 22.70 -6.88 2.41
C ALA A 374 21.35 -6.92 3.14
N THR A 375 21.38 -7.27 4.42
CA THR A 375 20.27 -7.08 5.36
C THR A 375 20.64 -6.14 6.50
N GLU A 376 19.71 -5.93 7.43
CA GLU A 376 19.97 -5.25 8.71
C GLU A 376 21.06 -5.95 9.55
N GLU A 377 21.34 -7.24 9.32
CA GLU A 377 22.42 -7.98 9.99
C GLU A 377 23.80 -7.63 9.43
N ASP A 378 23.86 -7.23 8.15
CA ASP A 378 25.10 -6.89 7.44
C ASP A 378 25.44 -5.40 7.54
N ALA A 379 24.42 -4.54 7.40
CA ALA A 379 24.60 -3.09 7.34
C ALA A 379 23.36 -2.32 7.84
N GLY A 380 23.56 -1.51 8.89
CA GLY A 380 22.54 -0.60 9.43
C GLY A 380 22.65 0.85 8.92
N ASP A 381 23.72 1.19 8.20
CA ASP A 381 23.98 2.53 7.66
C ASP A 381 24.68 2.47 6.30
N LEU A 382 24.80 3.62 5.63
CA LEU A 382 25.36 3.73 4.28
C LEU A 382 26.86 3.36 4.22
N ASP A 383 27.64 3.59 5.28
CA ASP A 383 29.08 3.32 5.27
C ASP A 383 29.35 1.81 5.41
N ALA A 384 28.63 1.15 6.32
CA ALA A 384 28.64 -0.30 6.45
C ALA A 384 28.13 -0.98 5.17
N LEU A 385 27.05 -0.45 4.57
CA LEU A 385 26.50 -1.00 3.33
C LEU A 385 27.49 -0.86 2.17
N ARG A 386 28.14 0.30 2.00
CA ARG A 386 29.18 0.49 0.97
C ARG A 386 30.32 -0.52 1.12
N SER A 387 30.76 -0.76 2.36
CA SER A 387 31.83 -1.72 2.66
C SER A 387 31.42 -3.14 2.29
N PHE A 388 30.25 -3.59 2.75
CA PHE A 388 29.68 -4.90 2.41
C PHE A 388 29.59 -5.13 0.91
N LEU A 389 28.97 -4.19 0.17
CA LEU A 389 28.77 -4.29 -1.28
C LEU A 389 30.10 -4.40 -2.04
N THR A 390 31.15 -3.73 -1.56
CA THR A 390 32.50 -3.80 -2.13
C THR A 390 33.10 -5.19 -1.91
N ASP A 391 33.03 -5.70 -0.69
CA ASP A 391 33.64 -6.97 -0.29
C ASP A 391 32.99 -8.18 -1.00
N VAL A 392 31.67 -8.17 -1.18
CA VAL A 392 30.92 -9.22 -1.89
C VAL A 392 30.93 -9.04 -3.41
N GLY A 393 31.50 -7.95 -3.92
CA GLY A 393 31.55 -7.63 -5.35
C GLY A 393 30.15 -7.46 -5.95
N HIS A 394 29.26 -6.73 -5.27
CA HIS A 394 27.91 -6.47 -5.77
C HIS A 394 27.95 -5.75 -7.14
N PRO A 395 27.10 -6.11 -8.12
CA PRO A 395 27.13 -5.50 -9.46
C PRO A 395 27.07 -3.97 -9.47
N VAL A 396 26.38 -3.37 -8.50
CA VAL A 396 26.29 -1.90 -8.35
C VAL A 396 27.66 -1.22 -8.21
N VAL A 397 28.66 -1.92 -7.64
CA VAL A 397 30.01 -1.38 -7.43
C VAL A 397 30.67 -0.99 -8.76
N SER A 398 30.37 -1.72 -9.83
CA SER A 398 30.88 -1.39 -11.18
C SER A 398 30.39 -0.04 -11.72
N ARG A 399 29.31 0.50 -11.14
CA ARG A 399 28.68 1.77 -11.52
C ARG A 399 29.20 2.95 -10.74
N TRP A 400 29.88 2.69 -9.62
CA TRP A 400 30.53 3.74 -8.87
C TRP A 400 31.61 4.35 -9.75
N LYS A 401 31.59 5.67 -9.87
CA LYS A 401 32.72 6.38 -10.46
C LYS A 401 33.94 6.00 -9.63
N LYS A 402 35.00 5.47 -10.25
CA LYS A 402 36.28 5.33 -9.57
C LYS A 402 36.63 6.72 -9.04
N ASP A 403 36.70 6.86 -7.73
CA ASP A 403 37.12 8.11 -7.10
C ASP A 403 38.46 8.50 -7.72
N ASP A 404 38.44 9.58 -8.51
CA ASP A 404 39.66 10.19 -9.02
C ASP A 404 40.27 10.95 -7.85
N PRO A 405 41.45 10.57 -7.31
CA PRO A 405 41.99 11.14 -6.07
C PRO A 405 42.43 12.61 -6.19
N LYS A 406 41.98 13.34 -7.21
CA LYS A 406 42.46 14.67 -7.60
C LYS A 406 41.39 15.75 -7.59
N LYS A 407 40.28 15.57 -6.85
CA LYS A 407 39.27 16.61 -6.68
C LYS A 407 38.92 16.95 -5.24
N ASP A 408 39.84 16.71 -4.31
CA ASP A 408 39.83 17.37 -3.01
C ASP A 408 40.62 18.67 -3.07
N GLU A 409 40.10 19.67 -3.81
CA GLU A 409 40.40 21.07 -3.53
C GLU A 409 39.28 21.94 -4.12
N GLU A 410 38.70 22.78 -3.25
CA GLU A 410 37.57 23.72 -3.44
C GLU A 410 36.13 23.19 -3.28
N VAL A 411 35.77 22.89 -2.03
CA VAL A 411 34.40 23.13 -1.54
C VAL A 411 34.42 24.39 -0.65
N ILE A 412 33.83 25.47 -1.15
CA ILE A 412 33.53 26.69 -0.37
C ILE A 412 32.42 26.33 0.64
N PRO A 413 32.59 26.58 1.95
CA PRO A 413 31.64 26.11 2.95
C PRO A 413 30.33 26.92 2.90
N ALA A 414 29.21 26.24 2.66
CA ALA A 414 27.89 26.80 2.93
C ALA A 414 27.66 26.80 4.44
N LYS A 415 27.42 27.99 5.01
CA LYS A 415 27.10 28.17 6.43
C LYS A 415 25.71 27.60 6.75
N THR A 416 25.65 26.58 7.59
CA THR A 416 24.45 26.11 8.29
C THR A 416 24.04 27.15 9.35
N PRO A 417 22.77 27.59 9.42
CA PRO A 417 22.27 28.31 10.60
C PRO A 417 22.10 27.34 11.78
N PRO A 418 22.37 27.74 13.04
CA PRO A 418 22.27 26.85 14.18
C PRO A 418 20.82 26.44 14.49
N LEU A 419 20.65 25.16 14.82
CA LEU A 419 19.46 24.59 15.43
C LEU A 419 19.31 25.18 16.84
N ALA A 420 18.33 26.07 17.04
CA ALA A 420 17.97 26.54 18.38
C ALA A 420 17.06 25.50 19.04
N ALA A 421 17.48 25.03 20.22
CA ALA A 421 16.74 24.13 21.08
C ALA A 421 15.33 24.63 21.37
N ALA A 422 14.32 23.83 21.03
CA ALA A 422 12.94 24.07 21.46
C ALA A 422 12.74 23.45 22.85
N THR A 423 12.73 24.30 23.87
CA THR A 423 12.16 23.98 25.18
C THR A 423 10.63 23.98 25.10
N GLU A 424 10.04 23.07 25.89
CA GLU A 424 8.61 22.88 26.13
C GLU A 424 7.82 24.19 26.31
N GLN A 425 6.70 24.30 25.57
CA GLN A 425 5.36 24.64 26.07
C GLN A 425 4.48 25.04 24.88
N ALA A 426 3.58 24.14 24.46
CA ALA A 426 2.46 24.49 23.60
C ALA A 426 1.18 24.05 24.29
N ALA A 427 0.54 25.03 24.95
CA ALA A 427 -0.82 24.91 25.43
C ALA A 427 -1.81 24.97 24.25
N VAL A 428 -2.83 24.14 24.39
CA VAL A 428 -3.99 23.92 23.53
C VAL A 428 -4.72 25.22 23.15
N ALA A 429 -5.12 25.34 21.88
CA ALA A 429 -6.26 26.17 21.49
C ALA A 429 -7.04 25.50 20.35
N LEU A 430 -8.26 25.06 20.68
CA LEU A 430 -9.30 24.56 19.79
C LEU A 430 -9.69 25.60 18.73
N ALA A 431 -9.99 25.14 17.52
CA ALA A 431 -10.79 25.90 16.56
C ALA A 431 -11.95 25.04 16.06
N THR A 432 -13.18 25.41 16.46
CA THR A 432 -14.44 25.00 15.82
C THR A 432 -14.67 25.79 14.53
N PRO A 433 -15.33 25.20 13.51
CA PRO A 433 -15.54 25.83 12.22
C PRO A 433 -16.80 26.71 12.22
N ALA A 434 -16.73 27.87 11.60
CA ALA A 434 -17.90 28.63 11.19
C ALA A 434 -17.76 29.03 9.73
N GLY A 435 -18.74 28.59 8.93
CA GLY A 435 -18.84 28.88 7.50
C GLY A 435 -19.14 30.35 7.20
N GLY A 436 -19.04 30.68 5.91
CA GLY A 436 -19.44 31.98 5.39
C GLY A 436 -19.09 32.15 3.91
N PHE A 437 -20.13 32.09 3.06
CA PHE A 437 -20.12 32.54 1.66
C PHE A 437 -19.73 34.02 1.54
N SER A 438 -18.99 34.41 0.49
CA SER A 438 -19.27 35.56 -0.41
C SER A 438 -18.22 35.63 -1.53
N THR A 439 -18.62 35.47 -2.80
CA THR A 439 -18.75 36.51 -3.86
C THR A 439 -17.51 37.38 -4.11
N GLY A 440 -17.03 37.33 -5.35
CA GLY A 440 -15.75 37.91 -5.75
C GLY A 440 -15.74 39.42 -5.97
N TYR A 441 -14.51 39.94 -6.07
CA TYR A 441 -14.14 41.13 -6.84
C TYR A 441 -12.72 40.91 -7.39
N GLY A 442 -12.53 41.26 -8.66
CA GLY A 442 -11.29 41.06 -9.40
C GLY A 442 -10.09 41.74 -8.74
N GLY A 443 -9.09 40.93 -8.41
CA GLY A 443 -7.74 41.37 -8.08
C GLY A 443 -6.76 40.68 -9.03
N ILE A 444 -5.80 41.43 -9.55
CA ILE A 444 -4.76 40.91 -10.45
C ILE A 444 -3.90 39.88 -9.68
N LYS A 445 -3.78 38.66 -10.21
CA LYS A 445 -2.90 37.63 -9.68
C LYS A 445 -1.47 37.88 -10.18
N LEU A 446 -0.64 38.49 -9.35
CA LEU A 446 0.80 38.63 -9.60
C LEU A 446 1.53 37.39 -9.05
N ILE A 447 2.14 36.61 -9.94
CA ILE A 447 3.02 35.49 -9.56
C ILE A 447 4.45 35.91 -9.83
N LEU A 448 5.25 36.07 -8.77
CA LEU A 448 6.66 36.43 -8.85
C LEU A 448 7.50 35.21 -8.45
N LYS A 449 8.27 34.67 -9.40
CA LYS A 449 9.22 33.57 -9.15
C LYS A 449 10.65 34.14 -9.17
N ASN A 450 11.45 33.77 -8.17
CA ASN A 450 12.87 34.17 -8.01
C ASN A 450 13.13 35.68 -7.86
N LEU A 451 12.23 36.43 -7.22
CA LEU A 451 12.46 37.84 -6.89
C LEU A 451 13.17 37.99 -5.53
N LYS A 452 14.21 38.82 -5.45
CA LYS A 452 14.83 39.25 -4.19
C LYS A 452 14.27 40.61 -3.79
N ILE A 453 13.48 40.67 -2.73
CA ILE A 453 12.93 41.92 -2.19
C ILE A 453 13.79 42.35 -1.00
N SER A 454 14.38 43.55 -1.07
CA SER A 454 15.03 44.20 0.09
C SER A 454 14.13 45.30 0.62
N ILE A 455 13.73 45.19 1.90
CA ILE A 455 12.91 46.19 2.58
C ILE A 455 13.79 46.90 3.61
N GLY A 456 13.93 48.22 3.51
CA GLY A 456 14.81 48.99 4.38
C GLY A 456 14.23 49.27 5.78
N LYS A 457 12.92 49.51 5.89
CA LYS A 457 12.23 49.77 7.15
C LYS A 457 10.75 49.41 7.01
N ILE A 458 10.18 48.76 8.03
CA ILE A 458 8.74 48.50 8.13
C ILE A 458 8.23 49.25 9.37
N GLU A 459 7.21 50.08 9.18
CA GLU A 459 6.43 50.67 10.28
C GLU A 459 5.01 50.12 10.23
N ILE A 460 4.58 49.51 11.31
CA ILE A 460 3.24 48.97 11.46
C ILE A 460 2.43 49.98 12.27
N VAL A 461 1.52 50.69 11.61
CA VAL A 461 0.58 51.60 12.27
C VAL A 461 -0.74 50.85 12.44
N ARG A 462 -1.20 50.73 13.68
CA ARG A 462 -2.53 50.21 13.99
C ARG A 462 -3.53 51.33 13.68
N ARG A 463 -4.42 51.14 12.72
CA ARG A 463 -5.62 51.97 12.62
C ARG A 463 -6.55 51.58 13.77
N GLU A 464 -6.98 52.58 14.55
CA GLU A 464 -8.13 52.44 15.45
C GLU A 464 -9.38 52.04 14.66
#